data_AF-A0A8H7V3X0-F1
#
_entry.id   AF-A0A8H7V3X0-F1
#
_cell.length_a   1.000
_cell.length_b   1.000
_cell.length_c   1.000
_cell.angle_alpha   90.00
_cell.angle_beta   90.00
_cell.angle_gamma   90.00
#
_symmetry.space_group_name_H-M   'P 1'
#
loop_
_entity.id
_entity.type
_entity.pdbx_description
1 polymer ?
#
loop_
_entity_poly.entity_id
_entity_poly.type
_entity_poly.pdbx_seq_one_letter_code
_entity_poly.pdbx_strand_id
1 'polypeptide(L)' 'MLQLFFLGILVIPQTMGLEVFMVPGKGPVFPAPLDTPADFFHLTENVDVEKELGYVYQAITLIHHRLEGRVPLYGFIGTP' A
#
# COMPACT_ATOMS: atom_id res chain seq x y z
N MET A 1 5.02 -11.61 21.32
CA MET A 1 4.53 -10.33 20.75
C MET A 1 4.68 -10.44 19.24
N LEU A 2 3.57 -10.56 18.50
CA LEU A 2 3.57 -10.64 17.03
C LEU A 2 3.93 -9.25 16.47
N GLN A 3 4.91 -9.16 15.56
CA GLN A 3 5.20 -7.92 14.83
C GLN A 3 4.48 -7.97 13.48
N LEU A 4 3.40 -7.20 13.37
CA LEU A 4 2.70 -6.98 12.11
C LEU A 4 3.35 -5.79 11.41
N PHE A 5 3.77 -5.95 10.14
CA PHE A 5 4.25 -4.84 9.34
C PHE A 5 3.06 -4.15 8.66
N PHE A 6 2.69 -2.96 9.13
CA PHE A 6 1.55 -2.20 8.60
C PHE A 6 1.91 -1.47 7.31
N LEU A 7 1.68 -2.14 6.18
CA LEU A 7 1.57 -1.47 4.89
C LEU A 7 0.13 -1.02 4.71
N GLY A 8 -0.11 0.27 4.58
CA GLY A 8 -1.46 0.75 4.32
C GLY A 8 -2.01 0.06 3.07
N ILE A 9 -3.16 -0.60 3.16
CA ILE A 9 -3.87 -1.20 2.00
C ILE A 9 -4.08 -0.22 0.83
N LEU A 10 -3.99 1.08 1.13
CA LEU A 10 -4.15 2.20 0.21
C LEU A 10 -2.94 2.47 -0.68
N VAL A 11 -1.80 1.83 -0.40
CA VAL A 11 -0.60 1.95 -1.23
C VAL A 11 -0.90 1.47 -2.66
N ILE A 12 -1.71 0.42 -2.84
CA ILE A 12 -2.11 -0.08 -4.16
C ILE A 12 -2.88 1.00 -4.96
N PRO A 13 -4.03 1.54 -4.47
CA PRO A 13 -4.71 2.67 -5.10
C PRO A 13 -3.80 3.85 -5.44
N GLN A 14 -2.88 4.21 -4.52
CA GLN A 14 -1.93 5.30 -4.75
C GLN A 14 -1.01 5.03 -5.94
N THR A 15 -0.48 3.80 -6.05
CA THR A 15 0.35 3.42 -7.21
C THR A 15 -0.41 3.35 -8.53
N MET A 16 -1.74 3.13 -8.47
CA MET A 16 -2.61 3.18 -9.65
C MET A 16 -2.97 4.62 -10.06
N GLY A 17 -2.51 5.64 -9.33
CA GLY A 17 -2.73 7.05 -9.64
C GLY A 17 -3.86 7.72 -8.85
N LEU A 18 -4.45 7.04 -7.86
CA LEU A 18 -5.46 7.65 -6.99
C LEU A 18 -4.80 8.44 -5.86
N GLU A 19 -5.18 9.70 -5.72
CA GLU A 19 -4.75 10.51 -4.58
C GLU A 19 -5.45 10.05 -3.29
N VAL A 20 -4.70 10.01 -2.20
CA VAL A 20 -5.22 9.67 -0.87
C VAL A 20 -4.74 10.70 0.12
N PHE A 21 -5.68 11.35 0.80
CA PHE A 21 -5.38 12.31 1.86
C PHE A 21 -5.75 11.73 3.22
N MET A 22 -4.84 11.89 4.20
CA MET A 22 -5.14 11.57 5.59
C MET A 22 -5.79 12.79 6.25
N VAL A 23 -7.09 12.71 6.51
CA VAL A 23 -7.83 13.79 7.16
C VAL A 23 -7.95 13.50 8.66
N PRO A 24 -7.46 14.39 9.55
CA PRO A 24 -7.54 14.20 10.99
C PRO A 24 -8.97 13.92 11.45
N GLY A 25 -9.16 12.86 12.23
CA GLY A 25 -10.48 12.46 12.76
C GLY A 25 -11.42 11.79 11.76
N LYS A 26 -11.08 11.70 10.47
CA LYS A 26 -11.84 10.97 9.44
C LYS A 26 -11.09 9.79 8.85
N GLY A 27 -9.75 9.84 8.88
CA GLY A 27 -8.90 8.83 8.28
C GLY A 27 -8.64 9.10 6.80
N PRO A 28 -8.34 8.07 6.00
CA PRO A 28 -8.00 8.22 4.59
C PRO A 28 -9.22 8.58 3.75
N VAL A 29 -9.05 9.55 2.85
CA VAL A 29 -10.10 10.05 1.95
C VAL A 29 -9.56 10.12 0.53
N PHE A 30 -10.35 9.63 -0.42
CA PHE A 30 -10.14 9.85 -1.85
C PHE A 30 -10.86 11.14 -2.26
N PRO A 31 -10.14 12.19 -2.71
CA PRO A 31 -10.75 13.45 -3.15
C PRO A 31 -11.57 13.27 -4.44
N ALA A 32 -11.15 12.34 -5.29
CA ALA A 32 -11.80 11.98 -6.54
C ALA A 32 -11.98 10.44 -6.56
N PRO A 33 -13.06 9.92 -5.93
CA PRO A 33 -13.37 8.49 -5.99
C PRO A 33 -13.81 8.08 -7.39
N LEU A 34 -13.62 6.81 -7.73
CA LEU A 34 -14.15 6.23 -8.97
C LEU A 34 -15.67 6.09 -8.85
N ASP A 35 -16.42 6.64 -9.80
CA ASP A 35 -17.89 6.64 -9.79
C ASP A 35 -18.48 6.09 -11.10
N THR A 36 -17.81 6.34 -12.22
CA THR A 36 -18.24 5.92 -13.56
C THR A 36 -17.24 4.97 -14.22
N PRO A 37 -17.67 4.14 -15.19
CA PRO A 37 -16.74 3.31 -15.97
C PRO A 37 -15.65 4.10 -16.69
N ALA A 38 -15.88 5.39 -16.96
CA ALA A 38 -14.89 6.24 -17.61
C ALA A 38 -13.71 6.57 -16.68
N ASP A 39 -13.90 6.55 -15.37
CA ASP A 39 -12.85 6.91 -14.40
C ASP A 39 -11.71 5.89 -14.39
N PHE A 40 -11.96 4.65 -14.83
CA PHE A 40 -10.93 3.63 -15.00
C PHE A 40 -9.88 4.02 -16.05
N PHE A 41 -10.22 4.82 -17.05
CA PHE A 41 -9.26 5.30 -18.05
C PHE A 41 -8.22 6.25 -17.47
N HIS A 42 -8.47 6.80 -16.28
CA HIS A 42 -7.51 7.67 -15.58
C HIS A 42 -6.55 6.89 -14.67
N LEU A 43 -6.77 5.58 -14.49
CA LEU A 43 -5.91 4.72 -13.70
C LEU A 43 -4.70 4.26 -14.51
N THR A 44 -3.58 4.08 -13.81
CA THR A 44 -2.38 3.46 -14.37
C THR A 44 -2.56 1.94 -14.35
N GLU A 45 -2.77 1.33 -15.51
CA GLU A 45 -2.93 -0.13 -15.62
C GLU A 45 -1.60 -0.88 -15.46
N ASN A 46 -0.53 -0.36 -16.06
CA ASN A 46 0.79 -1.01 -16.06
C ASN A 46 1.71 -0.39 -15.00
N VAL A 47 1.37 -0.62 -13.73
CA VAL A 47 2.20 -0.19 -12.61
C VAL A 47 3.47 -1.03 -12.55
N ASP A 48 4.63 -0.39 -12.63
CA ASP A 48 5.91 -1.02 -12.32
C ASP A 48 6.02 -1.20 -10.79
N VAL A 49 5.66 -2.39 -10.32
CA VAL A 49 5.59 -2.73 -8.90
C VAL A 49 6.97 -2.65 -8.23
N GLU A 50 8.04 -3.00 -8.93
CA GLU A 50 9.40 -2.95 -8.35
C GLU A 50 9.81 -1.50 -8.11
N LYS A 51 9.50 -0.61 -9.06
CA LYS A 51 9.77 0.82 -8.94
C LYS A 51 8.91 1.47 -7.86
N GLU A 52 7.60 1.25 -7.90
CA GLU A 52 6.65 1.95 -7.04
C GLU A 52 6.61 1.38 -5.62
N LEU A 53 6.82 0.07 -5.43
CA LEU A 53 6.83 -0.58 -4.12
C LEU A 53 8.23 -1.00 -3.66
N GLY A 54 9.30 -0.58 -4.33
CA GLY A 54 10.67 -0.95 -3.96
C GLY A 54 11.03 -0.62 -2.51
N TYR A 55 10.55 0.52 -2.00
CA TYR A 55 10.74 0.91 -0.60
C TYR A 55 10.06 -0.07 0.38
N VAL A 56 8.93 -0.67 -0.02
CA VAL A 56 8.21 -1.68 0.77
C VAL A 56 9.05 -2.94 0.90
N TYR A 57 9.61 -3.42 -0.21
CA TYR A 57 10.48 -4.59 -0.21
C TYR A 57 11.75 -4.38 0.62
N GLN A 58 12.34 -3.18 0.54
CA GLN A 58 13.49 -2.81 1.38
C GLN A 58 13.12 -2.80 2.87
N ALA A 59 11.97 -2.24 3.24
CA ALA A 59 11.51 -2.22 4.62
C ALA A 59 11.24 -3.63 5.18
N ILE A 60 10.57 -4.49 4.41
CA ILE A 60 10.33 -5.90 4.78
C ILE A 60 11.66 -6.62 5.00
N THR A 61 12.61 -6.47 4.08
CA THR A 61 13.94 -7.08 4.15
C THR A 61 14.69 -6.62 5.42
N LEU A 62 14.68 -5.31 5.69
CA LEU A 62 15.32 -4.74 6.86
C LEU A 62 14.72 -5.30 8.17
N ILE A 63 13.39 -5.37 8.26
CA ILE A 63 12.68 -5.88 9.44
C ILE A 63 12.98 -7.37 9.61
N HIS A 64 12.92 -8.16 8.54
CA HIS A 64 13.23 -9.58 8.58
C HIS A 64 14.63 -9.85 9.14
N HIS A 65 15.64 -9.11 8.68
CA HIS A 65 16.99 -9.22 9.23
C HIS A 65 17.07 -8.80 10.69
N ARG A 66 16.39 -7.71 11.09
CA ARG A 66 16.39 -7.21 12.48
C ARG A 66 15.66 -8.12 13.46
N LEU A 67 14.72 -8.92 12.96
CA LEU A 67 13.99 -9.90 13.73
C LEU A 67 14.85 -11.09 14.15
N GLU A 68 15.90 -11.42 13.39
CA GLU A 68 16.84 -12.51 13.69
C GLU A 68 16.12 -13.86 13.96
N GLY A 69 15.01 -14.11 13.25
CA GLY A 69 14.21 -15.32 13.42
C GLY A 69 13.48 -15.45 14.75
N ARG A 70 13.47 -14.41 15.60
CA ARG A 70 12.83 -14.44 16.93
C ARG A 70 11.31 -14.60 16.86
N VAL A 71 10.70 -14.03 15.83
CA VAL A 71 9.27 -14.16 15.52
C VAL A 71 9.05 -14.17 14.02
N PRO A 72 7.97 -14.81 13.53
CA PRO A 72 7.59 -14.73 12.11
C PRO A 72 7.21 -13.30 11.72
N LEU A 73 7.48 -12.96 10.45
CA LEU A 73 7.09 -11.71 9.81
C LEU A 73 5.94 -11.99 8.84
N TYR A 74 4.83 -11.26 8.98
CA TYR A 74 3.67 -11.39 8.10
C TYR A 74 3.46 -10.11 7.30
N GLY A 75 3.32 -10.25 5.98
CA GLY A 75 2.78 -9.21 5.10
C GLY A 75 1.26 -9.33 4.96
N PHE A 76 0.60 -8.27 4.50
CA PHE A 76 -0.82 -8.29 4.14
C PHE A 76 -1.09 -7.37 2.96
N ILE A 77 -2.25 -7.57 2.32
CA ILE A 77 -2.75 -6.77 1.20
C ILE A 77 -4.27 -6.64 1.33
N GLY A 78 -4.83 -5.56 0.80
CA GLY A 78 -6.28 -5.42 0.64
C GLY A 78 -6.82 -6.39 -0.41
N THR A 79 -8.02 -6.91 -0.22
CA THR A 79 -8.69 -7.69 -1.26
C THR A 79 -9.17 -6.77 -2.39
N PRO A 80 -9.28 -7.24 -3.64
CA PRO A 80 -9.99 -6.53 -4.70
C PRO A 80 -11.44 -6.21 -4.36
#